data_AF-A0A969FKZ1-F1
#
_entry.id   AF-A0A969FKZ1-F1
#
_cell.length_a   1.000
_cell.length_b   1.000
_cell.length_c   1.000
_cell.angle_alpha   90.00
_cell.angle_beta   90.00
_cell.angle_gamma   90.00
#
_symmetry.space_group_name_H-M   'P 1'
#
loop_
_entity.id
_entity.type
_entity.pdbx_description
1 polymer ?
#
loop_
_entity_poly.entity_id
_entity_poly.type
_entity_poly.pdbx_seq_one_letter_code
_entity_poly.pdbx_strand_id
1 'polypeptide(L)'
;MTQTPFDSPSPSEVGASLNETPQDAIDASATQLYSESYFVVLTGSQPEEILTAIELEAKLAEILTTFPPEDLPRPVQQVEAIGDRVRLLIDTTCELTFDNGDFMQWYAVRLDKNAPD
;
A
#
# COMPACT_ATOMS: atom_id res chain seq x y z
N MET A 1 -4.78 47.05 56.70
CA MET A 1 -3.31 47.07 56.85
C MET A 1 -2.81 45.76 56.27
N THR A 2 -2.42 45.77 54.99
CA THR A 2 -1.00 45.65 54.53
C THR A 2 -0.71 44.18 54.18
N GLN A 3 -0.93 43.80 52.92
CA GLN A 3 0.02 43.79 51.80
C GLN A 3 0.89 42.53 51.77
N THR A 4 0.73 41.72 50.73
CA THR A 4 1.76 40.82 50.22
C THR A 4 1.71 40.83 48.69
N PRO A 5 2.88 40.72 48.03
CA PRO A 5 3.21 41.56 46.89
C PRO A 5 2.94 40.92 45.53
N PHE A 6 2.78 41.82 44.56
CA PHE A 6 2.96 41.61 43.13
C PHE A 6 4.46 41.42 42.88
N ASP A 7 4.91 40.24 42.42
CA ASP A 7 6.20 40.11 41.76
C ASP A 7 6.05 39.39 40.42
N SER A 8 6.27 40.22 39.40
CA SER A 8 6.63 40.08 37.99
C SER A 8 6.56 38.73 37.25
N PRO A 9 6.27 38.81 35.93
CA PRO A 9 6.45 37.71 34.99
C PRO A 9 7.90 37.66 34.46
N SER A 10 8.41 36.47 34.15
CA SER A 10 9.36 36.35 33.04
C SER A 10 9.40 34.96 32.40
N PRO A 11 9.70 34.90 31.09
CA PRO A 11 9.54 33.75 30.22
C PRO A 11 10.87 33.01 29.99
N SER A 12 10.76 31.90 29.27
CA SER A 12 11.85 31.15 28.65
C SER A 12 12.56 30.19 29.59
N GLU A 13 12.27 28.91 29.43
CA GLU A 13 13.25 27.89 29.04
C GLU A 13 12.55 26.53 29.04
N VAL A 14 12.12 26.07 27.86
CA VAL A 14 12.53 24.75 27.37
C VAL A 14 12.56 24.84 25.86
N GLY A 15 13.77 24.68 25.34
CA GLY A 15 14.07 24.74 23.93
C GLY A 15 13.38 23.67 23.11
N ALA A 16 13.37 23.93 21.81
CA ALA A 16 13.02 23.04 20.72
C ALA A 16 13.48 21.59 20.93
N SER A 17 12.61 20.64 20.59
CA SER A 17 12.83 19.80 19.41
C SER A 17 11.81 18.67 19.29
N LEU A 18 11.39 18.47 18.03
CA LEU A 18 10.85 17.26 17.43
C LEU A 18 9.53 16.69 17.98
N ASN A 19 8.45 17.21 17.40
CA ASN A 19 7.51 16.45 16.58
C ASN A 19 7.82 14.96 16.36
N GLU A 20 7.42 14.09 17.28
CA GLU A 20 7.36 12.64 17.04
C GLU A 20 6.01 12.09 17.52
N THR A 21 5.11 11.97 16.54
CA THR A 21 3.89 11.16 16.55
C THR A 21 4.13 9.82 17.23
N PRO A 22 3.20 9.27 18.04
CA PRO A 22 3.25 7.88 18.43
C PRO A 22 2.95 6.99 17.20
N GLN A 23 3.97 6.77 16.37
CA GLN A 23 4.01 5.73 15.34
C GLN A 23 4.45 4.41 15.98
N ASP A 24 3.62 3.87 16.88
CA ASP A 24 3.81 2.50 17.39
C ASP A 24 2.43 1.85 17.55
N ALA A 25 1.74 1.69 16.43
CA ALA A 25 0.50 0.92 16.31
C ALA A 25 0.32 0.32 14.91
N ILE A 26 1.43 0.05 14.21
CA ILE A 26 1.43 -0.63 12.91
C ILE A 26 2.36 -1.85 12.94
N ASP A 27 2.26 -2.70 13.97
CA ASP A 27 2.97 -3.98 13.95
C ASP A 27 2.14 -5.09 14.63
N ALA A 28 0.96 -5.35 14.08
CA ALA A 28 0.15 -6.51 14.47
C ALA A 28 -0.74 -6.98 13.31
N SER A 29 -0.15 -7.15 12.13
CA SER A 29 -0.72 -7.98 11.04
C SER A 29 0.36 -8.50 10.08
N ALA A 30 1.64 -8.47 10.49
CA ALA A 30 2.76 -9.04 9.73
C ALA A 30 2.89 -10.56 9.93
N THR A 31 1.76 -11.29 9.90
CA THR A 31 1.80 -12.76 9.96
C THR A 31 0.73 -13.36 9.08
N GLN A 32 1.02 -13.47 7.78
CA GLN A 32 0.65 -14.68 7.05
C GLN A 32 1.52 -14.83 5.79
N LEU A 33 2.61 -15.58 5.94
CA LEU A 33 3.31 -16.32 4.88
C LEU A 33 3.92 -15.46 3.76
N TYR A 34 5.17 -15.03 3.98
CA TYR A 34 6.09 -14.59 2.93
C TYR A 34 6.24 -15.70 1.87
N SER A 35 5.33 -15.69 0.90
CA SER A 35 5.61 -16.25 -0.41
C SER A 35 6.46 -15.20 -1.09
N GLU A 36 7.79 -15.38 -1.08
CA GLU A 36 8.75 -14.64 -1.91
C GLU A 36 8.50 -14.95 -3.40
N SER A 37 7.31 -14.58 -3.85
CA SER A 37 6.88 -14.57 -5.23
C SER A 37 7.04 -13.13 -5.68
N TYR A 38 8.00 -12.93 -6.57
CA TYR A 38 8.15 -11.66 -7.27
C TYR A 38 7.12 -11.64 -8.40
N PHE A 39 6.54 -10.49 -8.64
CA PHE A 39 5.57 -10.26 -9.70
C PHE A 39 6.11 -9.20 -10.63
N VAL A 40 6.24 -9.54 -11.90
CA VAL A 40 6.54 -8.57 -12.94
C VAL A 40 5.22 -7.93 -13.35
N VAL A 41 5.08 -6.64 -13.08
CA VAL A 41 3.92 -5.83 -13.41
C VAL A 41 4.21 -5.01 -14.67
N LEU A 42 3.32 -5.14 -15.64
CA LEU A 42 3.32 -4.36 -16.88
C LEU A 42 2.09 -3.47 -16.89
N THR A 43 2.27 -2.16 -17.08
CA THR A 43 1.15 -1.21 -17.13
C THR A 43 1.23 -0.42 -18.44
N GLY A 44 0.41 -0.77 -19.43
CA GLY A 44 0.35 -0.05 -20.70
C GLY A 44 1.71 0.13 -21.38
N SER A 45 2.19 1.39 -21.44
CA SER A 45 3.49 1.78 -22.03
C SER A 45 4.62 1.97 -21.01
N GLN A 46 4.39 1.64 -19.74
CA GLN A 46 5.41 1.75 -18.70
C GLN A 46 6.37 0.55 -18.76
N PRO A 47 7.63 0.73 -18.33
CA PRO A 47 8.58 -0.37 -18.20
C PRO A 47 8.06 -1.41 -17.19
N GLU A 48 8.49 -2.65 -17.40
CA GLU A 48 8.23 -3.78 -16.52
C GLU A 48 8.78 -3.50 -15.12
N GLU A 49 7.92 -3.55 -14.10
CA GLU A 49 8.29 -3.29 -12.71
C GLU A 49 8.19 -4.59 -11.90
N ILE A 50 9.22 -4.92 -11.13
CA ILE A 50 9.21 -6.11 -10.28
C ILE A 50 8.74 -5.70 -8.88
N LEU A 51 7.58 -6.19 -8.49
CA LEU A 51 6.98 -5.99 -7.17
C LEU A 51 6.95 -7.29 -6.39
N THR A 52 6.93 -7.20 -5.07
CA THR A 52 6.61 -8.36 -4.21
C THR A 52 5.09 -8.62 -4.20
N ALA A 53 4.67 -9.79 -3.72
CA ALA A 53 3.24 -10.11 -3.54
C ALA A 53 2.48 -9.00 -2.79
N ILE A 54 3.06 -8.53 -1.69
CA ILE A 54 2.46 -7.50 -0.83
C ILE A 54 2.36 -6.16 -1.56
N GLU A 55 3.39 -5.80 -2.32
CA GLU A 55 3.39 -4.56 -3.11
C GLU A 55 2.39 -4.61 -4.27
N LEU A 56 2.29 -5.74 -4.96
CA LEU A 56 1.27 -5.95 -5.97
C LEU A 56 -0.13 -5.84 -5.37
N GLU A 57 -0.36 -6.48 -4.21
CA GLU A 57 -1.65 -6.41 -3.52
C GLU A 57 -2.00 -4.99 -3.10
N ALA A 58 -1.04 -4.25 -2.54
CA ALA A 58 -1.22 -2.85 -2.15
C ALA A 58 -1.50 -1.95 -3.38
N LYS A 59 -0.76 -2.13 -4.48
CA LYS A 59 -0.94 -1.37 -5.72
C LYS A 59 -2.29 -1.65 -6.36
N LEU A 60 -2.70 -2.92 -6.42
CA LEU A 60 -4.04 -3.29 -6.87
C LEU A 60 -5.10 -2.69 -5.94
N ALA A 61 -4.94 -2.74 -4.61
CA ALA A 61 -5.90 -2.15 -3.68
C ALA A 61 -6.05 -0.63 -3.90
N GLU A 62 -4.95 0.08 -4.11
CA GLU A 62 -4.95 1.52 -4.42
C GLU A 62 -5.68 1.81 -5.73
N ILE A 63 -5.41 1.02 -6.77
CA ILE A 63 -6.11 1.10 -8.06
C ILE A 63 -7.60 0.84 -7.86
N LEU A 64 -8.01 -0.25 -7.21
CA LEU A 64 -9.42 -0.57 -6.98
C LEU A 64 -10.15 0.46 -6.10
N THR A 65 -9.41 1.27 -5.34
CA THR A 65 -9.95 2.39 -4.55
C THR A 65 -10.07 3.66 -5.40
N THR A 66 -9.17 3.84 -6.37
CA THR A 66 -9.16 4.97 -7.30
C THR A 66 -10.18 4.79 -8.43
N PHE A 67 -10.34 3.56 -8.91
CA PHE A 67 -11.22 3.20 -10.02
C PHE A 67 -12.62 2.80 -9.50
N PRO A 68 -13.69 3.22 -10.18
CA PRO A 68 -15.04 2.87 -9.78
C PRO A 68 -15.30 1.37 -10.01
N PRO A 69 -16.17 0.74 -9.21
CA PRO A 69 -16.50 -0.68 -9.33
C PRO A 69 -17.11 -1.05 -10.68
N GLU A 70 -17.72 -0.10 -11.39
CA GLU A 70 -18.30 -0.33 -12.72
C GLU A 70 -17.27 -0.71 -13.79
N ASP A 71 -16.02 -0.24 -13.64
CA ASP A 71 -14.91 -0.50 -14.56
C ASP A 71 -14.26 -1.87 -14.30
N LEU A 72 -14.63 -2.52 -13.19
CA LEU A 72 -14.01 -3.76 -12.74
C LEU A 72 -14.80 -4.98 -13.21
N PRO A 73 -14.16 -6.16 -13.39
CA PRO A 73 -14.86 -7.35 -13.86
C PRO A 73 -15.95 -7.78 -12.87
N ARG A 74 -17.07 -8.30 -13.38
CA ARG A 74 -18.23 -8.74 -12.57
C ARG A 74 -17.89 -9.50 -11.27
N PRO A 75 -17.00 -10.51 -11.26
CA PRO A 75 -16.65 -11.21 -10.00
C PRO A 75 -16.10 -10.28 -8.92
N VAL A 76 -15.34 -9.26 -9.31
CA VAL A 76 -14.75 -8.26 -8.42
C VAL A 76 -15.78 -7.23 -7.94
N GLN A 77 -16.85 -7.02 -8.70
CA GLN A 77 -17.98 -6.18 -8.29
C GLN A 77 -18.83 -6.83 -7.18
N GLN A 78 -18.86 -8.17 -7.12
CA GLN A 78 -19.63 -8.90 -6.12
C GLN A 78 -18.98 -8.90 -4.73
N VAL A 79 -17.71 -8.48 -4.65
CA VAL A 79 -16.94 -8.47 -3.41
C VAL A 79 -16.86 -7.05 -2.88
N GLU A 80 -17.33 -6.85 -1.65
CA GLU A 80 -17.33 -5.54 -0.99
C GLU A 80 -15.95 -5.16 -0.41
N ALA A 81 -15.17 -6.15 0.04
CA ALA A 81 -13.87 -5.92 0.67
C ALA A 81 -12.74 -5.76 -0.37
N ILE A 82 -12.03 -4.62 -0.35
CA ILE A 82 -10.93 -4.34 -1.30
C ILE A 82 -9.84 -5.41 -1.27
N GLY A 83 -9.39 -5.84 -0.09
CA GLY A 83 -8.37 -6.89 0.00
C GLY A 83 -8.81 -8.22 -0.64
N ASP A 84 -10.09 -8.54 -0.52
CA ASP A 84 -10.66 -9.76 -1.08
C ASP A 84 -10.86 -9.63 -2.60
N ARG A 85 -11.21 -8.43 -3.10
CA ARG A 85 -11.21 -8.09 -4.53
C ARG A 85 -9.84 -8.25 -5.18
N VAL A 86 -8.80 -7.73 -4.52
CA VAL A 86 -7.41 -7.86 -4.96
C VAL A 86 -7.02 -9.33 -5.03
N ARG A 87 -7.29 -10.09 -3.97
CA ARG A 87 -6.93 -11.50 -3.90
C ARG A 87 -7.67 -12.32 -4.94
N LEU A 88 -8.96 -12.02 -5.16
CA LEU A 88 -9.76 -12.63 -6.23
C LEU A 88 -9.17 -12.30 -7.60
N LEU A 89 -8.74 -11.06 -7.84
CA LEU A 89 -8.05 -10.70 -9.08
C LEU A 89 -6.78 -11.52 -9.24
N ILE A 90 -5.87 -11.55 -8.27
CA ILE A 90 -4.61 -12.29 -8.36
C ILE A 90 -4.83 -13.81 -8.57
N ASP A 91 -5.87 -14.38 -7.97
CA ASP A 91 -6.19 -15.81 -8.06
C ASP A 91 -6.89 -16.20 -9.37
N THR A 92 -7.80 -15.35 -9.86
CA THR A 92 -8.63 -15.65 -11.03
C THR A 92 -8.09 -15.07 -12.33
N THR A 93 -7.35 -13.96 -12.25
CA THR A 93 -6.78 -13.24 -13.39
C THR A 93 -5.30 -12.93 -13.13
N CYS A 94 -4.54 -12.76 -14.20
CA CYS A 94 -3.18 -12.22 -14.14
C CYS A 94 -3.10 -10.88 -14.87
N GLU A 95 -4.27 -10.30 -15.14
CA GLU A 95 -4.42 -9.02 -15.80
C GLU A 95 -5.71 -8.33 -15.36
N LEU A 96 -5.64 -7.01 -15.40
CA LEU A 96 -6.70 -6.07 -15.13
C LEU A 96 -6.75 -5.11 -16.32
N THR A 97 -7.79 -5.23 -17.12
CA THR A 97 -8.10 -4.30 -18.21
C THR A 97 -9.14 -3.31 -17.72
N PHE A 98 -8.91 -2.03 -17.98
CA PHE A 98 -9.82 -0.93 -17.65
C PHE A 98 -10.61 -0.55 -18.91
N ASP A 99 -11.85 -0.05 -18.78
CA ASP A 99 -12.69 0.33 -19.94
C ASP A 99 -12.13 1.55 -20.68
N ASN A 100 -11.32 2.37 -19.98
CA ASN A 100 -10.58 3.49 -20.55
C ASN A 100 -9.48 3.08 -21.55
N GLY A 101 -9.24 1.77 -21.74
CA GLY A 101 -8.21 1.24 -22.65
C GLY A 101 -6.83 1.10 -22.00
N ASP A 102 -6.70 1.49 -20.73
CA ASP A 102 -5.57 1.13 -19.90
C ASP A 102 -5.62 -0.36 -19.54
N PHE A 103 -4.46 -0.93 -19.26
CA PHE A 103 -4.37 -2.29 -18.74
C PHE A 103 -3.15 -2.43 -17.85
N MET A 104 -3.28 -3.33 -16.88
CA MET A 104 -2.21 -3.78 -16.00
C MET A 104 -2.17 -5.31 -16.05
N GLN A 105 -1.01 -5.88 -16.35
CA GLN A 105 -0.78 -7.33 -16.27
C GLN A 105 0.28 -7.60 -15.22
N TRP A 106 0.20 -8.75 -14.55
CA TRP A 106 1.20 -9.17 -13.58
C TRP A 106 1.51 -10.66 -13.73
N TYR A 107 2.79 -11.01 -13.62
CA TYR A 107 3.25 -12.38 -13.78
C TYR A 107 4.11 -12.78 -12.59
N ALA A 108 3.73 -13.86 -11.90
CA ALA A 108 4.56 -14.45 -10.85
C ALA A 108 5.83 -15.03 -11.46
N VAL A 109 6.98 -14.44 -11.13
CA VAL A 109 8.30 -14.95 -11.52
C VAL A 109 8.97 -15.62 -10.33
N ARG A 110 9.51 -16.81 -10.58
CA ARG A 110 10.45 -17.45 -9.67
C ARG A 110 11.84 -17.18 -10.21
N LEU A 111 12.65 -16.48 -9.43
CA LEU A 111 14.07 -16.30 -9.74
C LEU A 111 14.77 -17.64 -9.54
N ASP A 112 14.69 -18.53 -10.53
CA ASP A 112 15.50 -19.74 -10.55
C ASP A 112 16.92 -19.35 -10.92
N LYS A 113 17.86 -19.61 -10.00
CA LYS A 113 19.28 -19.35 -10.18
C LYS A 113 19.84 -20.37 -11.17
N ASN A 114 19.62 -20.15 -12.46
CA ASN A 114 20.35 -20.85 -13.50
C ASN A 114 20.83 -19.86 -14.59
N ALA A 115 21.62 -18.86 -14.17
CA ALA A 115 22.56 -18.23 -15.08
C ALA A 115 23.66 -19.26 -15.43
N PRO A 116 23.91 -19.59 -16.70
CA PRO A 116 25.10 -20.35 -17.07
C PRO A 116 26.37 -19.55 -16.75
N ASP A 117 27.38 -20.28 -16.29
CA ASP A 117 28.72 -19.89 -15.82
C ASP A 117 29.40 -18.75 -16.60
#